data_AF-A0A4R9P9G3-F1
#
_entry.id   AF-A0A4R9P9G3-F1
#
_cell.length_a   1.000
_cell.length_b   1.000
_cell.length_c   1.000
_cell.angle_alpha   90.00
_cell.angle_beta   90.00
_cell.angle_gamma   90.00
#
_symmetry.space_group_name_H-M   'P 1'
#
loop_
_entity.id
_entity.type
_entity.pdbx_description
1 polymer ?
#
loop_
_entity_poly.entity_id
_entity_poly.type
_entity_poly.pdbx_seq_one_letter_code
_entity_poly.pdbx_strand_id
1 'polypeptide(L)'
;VAALGHLAEGRWHEAARILEDIAVDFPLDALALQTGHQIDFFTGNARMLRDRIGRALPAWQKDMPGYHAILGMQAFGLEEMGDYARAESFGRQAV
;
A
#
# COMPACT_ATOMS: atom_id res chain seq x y z
N VAL A 1 -7.94 -16.04 5.02
CA VAL A 1 -7.30 -16.60 6.23
C VAL A 1 -5.81 -16.95 6.04
N ALA A 2 -5.37 -17.43 4.86
CA ALA A 2 -3.97 -17.82 4.63
C ALA A 2 -2.95 -16.70 4.92
N ALA A 3 -3.17 -15.47 4.43
CA ALA A 3 -2.29 -14.34 4.72
C ALA A 3 -2.14 -14.05 6.24
N LEU A 4 -3.25 -14.10 6.98
CA LEU A 4 -3.26 -13.91 8.43
C LEU A 4 -2.54 -15.05 9.16
N GLY A 5 -2.71 -16.30 8.71
CA GLY A 5 -1.97 -17.44 9.26
C GLY A 5 -0.46 -17.30 9.07
N HIS A 6 -0.03 -16.91 7.87
CA HIS A 6 1.39 -16.61 7.62
C HIS A 6 1.91 -15.49 8.50
N LEU A 7 1.17 -14.39 8.62
CA LEU A 7 1.57 -13.27 9.46
C LEU A 7 1.70 -13.68 10.94
N ALA A 8 0.70 -14.38 11.48
CA ALA A 8 0.69 -14.85 12.88
C ALA A 8 1.85 -15.82 13.18
N GLU A 9 2.30 -16.58 12.19
CA GLU A 9 3.43 -17.50 12.30
C GLU A 9 4.78 -16.84 11.94
N GLY A 10 4.82 -15.51 11.77
CA GLY A 10 6.04 -14.76 11.46
C GLY A 10 6.56 -14.91 10.02
N ARG A 11 5.75 -15.43 9.10
CA ARG A 11 6.04 -15.51 7.66
C ARG A 11 5.55 -14.26 6.93
N TRP A 12 6.20 -13.13 7.24
CA TRP A 12 5.78 -11.80 6.76
C TRP A 12 5.82 -11.69 5.23
N HIS A 13 6.84 -12.24 4.57
CA HIS A 13 6.97 -12.16 3.11
C HIS A 13 5.90 -12.98 2.37
N GLU A 14 5.51 -14.12 2.92
CA GLU A 14 4.42 -14.96 2.42
C GLU A 14 3.08 -14.25 2.57
N ALA A 15 2.84 -13.63 3.73
CA ALA A 15 1.65 -12.81 3.94
C ALA A 15 1.60 -11.63 2.96
N ALA A 16 2.73 -10.94 2.75
CA ALA A 16 2.84 -9.80 1.84
C ALA A 16 2.51 -10.17 0.39
N ARG A 17 2.97 -11.34 -0.07
CA ARG A 17 2.69 -11.87 -1.42
C ARG A 17 1.21 -12.16 -1.62
N ILE A 18 0.57 -12.84 -0.68
CA ILE A 18 -0.88 -13.11 -0.79
C ILE A 18 -1.68 -11.80 -0.79
N LEU A 19 -1.30 -10.81 0.03
CA LEU A 19 -1.95 -9.50 0.04
C LEU A 19 -1.67 -8.71 -1.24
N GLU A 20 -0.55 -8.92 -1.90
CA GLU A 20 -0.26 -8.35 -3.22
C GLU A 20 -1.18 -8.94 -4.28
N ASP A 21 -1.30 -10.27 -4.34
CA ASP A 21 -2.20 -10.94 -5.28
C ASP A 21 -3.66 -10.46 -5.09
N ILE A 22 -4.13 -10.38 -3.84
CA ILE A 22 -5.46 -9.85 -3.53
C ILE A 22 -5.60 -8.39 -3.99
N ALA A 23 -4.61 -7.54 -3.74
CA ALA A 23 -4.67 -6.13 -4.14
C ALA A 23 -4.62 -5.94 -5.67
N VAL A 24 -4.02 -6.88 -6.41
CA VAL A 24 -4.03 -6.88 -7.87
C VAL A 24 -5.43 -7.23 -8.39
N ASP A 25 -6.07 -8.26 -7.84
CA ASP A 25 -7.40 -8.69 -8.25
C ASP A 25 -8.51 -7.74 -7.77
N PHE A 26 -8.32 -7.13 -6.60
CA PHE A 26 -9.27 -6.25 -5.92
C PHE A 26 -8.62 -4.91 -5.55
N PRO A 27 -8.33 -4.02 -6.53
CA PRO A 27 -7.59 -2.79 -6.28
C PRO A 27 -8.32 -1.79 -5.38
N LEU A 28 -9.62 -1.97 -5.13
CA LEU A 28 -10.41 -1.15 -4.19
C LEU A 28 -10.52 -1.76 -2.79
N ASP A 29 -9.88 -2.92 -2.54
CA ASP A 29 -9.80 -3.50 -1.20
C ASP A 29 -8.80 -2.71 -0.34
N ALA A 30 -9.31 -1.69 0.35
CA ALA A 30 -8.54 -0.83 1.23
C ALA A 30 -7.82 -1.61 2.34
N LEU A 31 -8.41 -2.70 2.83
CA LEU A 31 -7.85 -3.49 3.92
C LEU A 31 -6.64 -4.29 3.44
N ALA A 32 -6.74 -4.91 2.26
CA ALA A 32 -5.63 -5.61 1.63
C ALA A 32 -4.46 -4.65 1.33
N LEU A 33 -4.76 -3.46 0.79
CA LEU A 33 -3.78 -2.41 0.52
C LEU A 33 -3.09 -1.93 1.80
N GLN A 34 -3.86 -1.54 2.81
CA GLN A 34 -3.33 -1.00 4.06
C GLN A 34 -2.47 -2.04 4.81
N THR A 35 -2.95 -3.29 4.89
CA THR A 35 -2.26 -4.37 5.60
C THR A 35 -0.98 -4.76 4.87
N GLY A 36 -1.05 -4.91 3.55
CA GLY A 36 0.14 -5.19 2.73
C GLY A 36 1.17 -4.09 2.85
N HIS A 37 0.75 -2.83 2.78
CA HIS A 37 1.61 -1.66 2.94
C HIS A 37 2.29 -1.63 4.32
N GLN A 38 1.59 -1.95 5.41
CA GLN A 38 2.22 -2.05 6.73
C GLN A 38 3.28 -3.15 6.80
N ILE A 39 3.01 -4.32 6.22
CA ILE A 39 4.00 -5.41 6.16
C ILE A 39 5.22 -5.00 5.34
N ASP A 40 5.02 -4.32 4.21
CA ASP A 40 6.11 -3.83 3.38
C ASP A 40 6.99 -2.82 4.15
N PHE A 41 6.39 -1.97 4.99
CA PHE A 41 7.12 -1.07 5.89
C PHE A 41 7.94 -1.84 6.94
N PHE A 42 7.31 -2.74 7.69
CA PHE A 42 8.01 -3.49 8.75
C PHE A 42 9.10 -4.43 8.23
N THR A 43 9.04 -4.81 6.95
CA THR A 43 10.06 -5.64 6.30
C THR A 43 11.09 -4.83 5.51
N GLY A 44 11.02 -3.49 5.52
CA GLY A 44 11.95 -2.60 4.82
C GLY A 44 11.83 -2.63 3.29
N ASN A 45 10.70 -3.09 2.76
CA ASN A 45 10.48 -3.21 1.32
C ASN A 45 9.92 -1.91 0.71
N ALA A 46 10.76 -0.86 0.67
CA ALA A 46 10.39 0.47 0.17
C ALA A 46 9.83 0.46 -1.26
N ARG A 47 10.33 -0.44 -2.12
CA ARG A 47 9.80 -0.60 -3.49
C ARG A 47 8.33 -1.01 -3.46
N MET A 48 7.97 -1.95 -2.60
CA MET A 48 6.59 -2.43 -2.51
C MET A 48 5.66 -1.44 -1.80
N LEU A 49 6.15 -0.63 -0.86
CA LEU A 49 5.39 0.50 -0.30
C LEU A 49 4.85 1.41 -1.42
N ARG A 50 5.73 1.78 -2.37
CA ARG A 50 5.36 2.58 -3.54
C ARG A 50 4.51 1.79 -4.54
N ASP A 51 4.97 0.60 -4.93
CA ASP A 51 4.43 -0.10 -6.10
C ASP A 51 3.06 -0.73 -5.85
N ARG A 52 2.80 -1.22 -4.62
CA ARG A 52 1.48 -1.78 -4.25
C ARG A 52 0.38 -0.73 -4.42
N ILE A 53 0.60 0.46 -3.87
CA ILE A 53 -0.36 1.55 -3.93
C ILE A 53 -0.39 2.13 -5.35
N GLY A 54 0.76 2.30 -5.99
CA GLY A 54 0.84 2.83 -7.35
C GLY A 54 0.07 2.00 -8.37
N ARG A 55 0.00 0.67 -8.20
CA ARG A 55 -0.81 -0.22 -9.05
C ARG A 55 -2.32 -0.08 -8.82
N ALA A 56 -2.73 0.10 -7.56
CA ALA A 56 -4.15 0.21 -7.21
C ALA A 56 -4.71 1.61 -7.48
N LEU A 57 -3.88 2.66 -7.35
CA LEU A 57 -4.27 4.07 -7.40
C LEU A 57 -5.16 4.45 -8.61
N PRO A 58 -4.95 3.94 -9.84
CA PRO A 58 -5.83 4.26 -10.98
C PRO A 58 -7.30 3.83 -10.82
N ALA A 59 -7.59 2.86 -9.94
CA ALA A 59 -8.96 2.43 -9.67
C ALA A 59 -9.71 3.37 -8.72
N TRP A 60 -8.97 4.17 -7.95
CA TRP A 60 -9.51 5.01 -6.89
C TRP A 60 -9.90 6.41 -7.39
N GLN A 61 -11.02 6.94 -6.90
CA GLN A 61 -11.57 8.24 -7.30
C GLN A 61 -11.67 9.19 -6.11
N LYS A 62 -11.63 10.50 -6.38
CA LYS A 62 -11.56 11.56 -5.37
C LYS A 62 -12.72 11.56 -4.36
N ASP A 63 -13.90 11.15 -4.80
CA ASP A 63 -15.12 11.10 -4.01
C ASP A 63 -15.30 9.78 -3.24
N MET A 64 -14.41 8.80 -3.44
CA MET A 64 -14.45 7.55 -2.69
C MET A 64 -14.01 7.74 -1.23
N PRO A 65 -14.74 7.18 -0.26
CA PRO A 65 -14.27 7.11 1.12
C PRO A 65 -12.87 6.47 1.20
N GLY A 66 -11.96 7.12 1.93
CA GLY A 66 -10.59 6.63 2.08
C GLY A 66 -9.62 7.00 0.95
N TYR A 67 -10.06 7.70 -0.11
CA TYR A 67 -9.16 8.17 -1.17
C TYR A 67 -7.93 8.92 -0.64
N HIS A 68 -8.16 9.80 0.34
CA HIS A 68 -7.11 10.54 1.02
C HIS A 68 -6.05 9.63 1.67
N ALA A 69 -6.46 8.48 2.23
CA ALA A 69 -5.55 7.51 2.82
C ALA A 69 -4.71 6.79 1.77
N ILE A 70 -5.28 6.49 0.59
CA ILE A 70 -4.54 5.92 -0.54
C ILE A 70 -3.46 6.88 -1.03
N LEU A 71 -3.80 8.17 -1.16
CA LEU A 71 -2.81 9.21 -1.51
C LEU A 71 -1.71 9.33 -0.45
N GLY A 72 -2.06 9.28 0.83
CA GLY A 72 -1.10 9.29 1.93
C GLY A 72 -0.13 8.11 1.89
N MET A 73 -0.63 6.89 1.65
CA MET A 73 0.24 5.71 1.47
C MET A 73 1.13 5.83 0.23
N GLN A 74 0.61 6.37 -0.88
CA GLN A 74 1.43 6.62 -2.07
C GLN A 74 2.54 7.64 -1.80
N ALA A 75 2.24 8.72 -1.08
CA ALA A 75 3.21 9.72 -0.67
C ALA A 75 4.33 9.10 0.16
N PHE A 76 3.97 8.30 1.17
CA PHE A 76 4.92 7.62 2.04
C PHE A 76 5.84 6.67 1.26
N GLY A 77 5.29 5.83 0.37
CA GLY A 77 6.11 4.95 -0.45
C GLY A 77 7.07 5.70 -1.39
N LEU A 78 6.69 6.88 -1.88
CA LEU A 78 7.58 7.74 -2.67
C LEU A 78 8.69 8.37 -1.82
N GLU A 79 8.38 8.80 -0.59
CA GLU A 79 9.34 9.35 0.37
C GLU A 79 10.42 8.31 0.73
N GLU A 80 10.01 7.09 1.09
CA GLU A 80 10.92 5.98 1.42
C GLU A 80 11.81 5.57 0.22
N MET A 81 11.40 5.93 -1.00
CA MET A 81 12.16 5.73 -2.24
C MET A 81 13.00 6.95 -2.65
N GLY A 82 12.98 8.04 -1.87
CA GLY A 82 13.71 9.28 -2.13
C GLY A 82 13.09 10.20 -3.19
N ASP A 83 11.87 9.92 -3.66
CA ASP A 83 11.13 10.75 -4.63
C ASP A 83 10.30 11.83 -3.90
N TYR A 84 11.00 12.71 -3.17
CA TYR A 84 10.39 13.65 -2.23
C TYR A 84 9.43 14.65 -2.90
N ALA A 85 9.74 15.09 -4.13
CA ALA A 85 8.91 16.06 -4.83
C ALA A 85 7.51 15.47 -5.14
N ARG A 86 7.46 14.22 -5.58
CA ARG A 86 6.19 13.53 -5.81
C ARG A 86 5.52 13.13 -4.51
N ALA A 87 6.30 12.72 -3.50
CA ALA A 87 5.78 12.45 -2.16
C ALA A 87 5.02 13.67 -1.59
N GLU A 88 5.62 14.87 -1.66
CA GLU A 88 4.98 16.11 -1.20
C GLU A 88 3.69 16.41 -1.99
N SER A 89 3.73 16.25 -3.31
CA SER A 89 2.56 16.48 -4.17
C SER A 89 1.39 15.57 -3.79
N PHE A 90 1.63 14.29 -3.55
CA PHE A 90 0.61 13.34 -3.09
C PHE A 90 0.15 13.66 -1.66
N GLY A 91 1.08 13.99 -0.76
CA GLY A 91 0.77 14.34 0.63
C GLY A 91 -0.14 15.56 0.75
N ARG A 92 0.06 16.58 -0.08
CA ARG A 92 -0.81 17.77 -0.13
C ARG A 92 -2.22 17.48 -0.66
N GLN A 93 -2.37 16.47 -1.51
CA GLN A 93 -3.68 16.05 -2.03
C GLN A 93 -4.44 15.15 -1.05
N ALA A 94 -3.75 14.59 -0.05
CA ALA A 94 -4.30 13.67 0.94
C ALA A 94 -5.02 14.36 2.12
N VAL A 95 -5.20 15.69 2.08
CA VAL A 95 -5.83 16.51 3.13
C VAL A 95 -7.01 17.31 2.61
#